data_AF-A0A1H5A3K8-F1
#
_entry.id   AF-A0A1H5A3K8-F1
#
_cell.length_a   1.000
_cell.length_b   1.000
_cell.length_c   1.000
_cell.angle_alpha   90.00
_cell.angle_beta   90.00
_cell.angle_gamma   90.00
#
_symmetry.space_group_name_H-M   'P 1'
#
loop_
_entity.id
_entity.type
_entity.pdbx_description
1 polymer ?
#
loop_
_entity_poly.entity_id
_entity_poly.type
_entity_poly.pdbx_seq_one_letter_code
_entity_poly.pdbx_strand_id
1 'polypeptide(L)'
;MELADGGCFGDSFFGSQVLEAARELLSQSEQPKDPLPLGEFFERREDMGKGRLRLILDGDSDVSIAVISDEGEMADVEFCVPFSGGGRSPKVRQALLDLCRAIRDENLTNPIL
;
A
#
# COMPACT_ATOMS: atom_id res chain seq x y z
N MET A 1 5.22 23.63 -14.92
CA MET A 1 4.18 23.88 -15.95
C MET A 1 4.40 25.30 -16.43
N GLU A 2 4.75 25.48 -17.70
CA GLU A 2 4.93 26.81 -18.30
C GLU A 2 3.57 27.38 -18.74
N LEU A 3 3.41 28.68 -18.53
CA LEU A 3 2.26 29.45 -18.99
C LEU A 3 2.49 29.96 -20.42
N ALA A 4 1.42 30.39 -21.09
CA ALA A 4 1.47 30.86 -22.48
C ALA A 4 2.34 32.12 -22.69
N ASP A 5 2.67 32.83 -21.61
CA ASP A 5 3.58 33.98 -21.58
C ASP A 5 5.04 33.62 -21.29
N GLY A 6 5.36 32.32 -21.19
CA GLY A 6 6.70 31.82 -20.85
C GLY A 6 7.04 31.91 -19.36
N GLY A 7 6.11 32.33 -18.51
CA GLY A 7 6.28 32.32 -17.06
C GLY A 7 6.11 30.92 -16.47
N CYS A 8 6.74 30.66 -15.31
CA CYS A 8 6.47 29.44 -14.57
C CYS A 8 5.16 29.58 -13.80
N PHE A 9 4.27 28.59 -13.87
CA PHE A 9 2.98 28.60 -13.17
C PHE A 9 3.13 28.96 -11.67
N GLY A 10 4.16 28.42 -11.02
CA GLY A 10 4.41 28.66 -9.59
C GLY A 10 4.79 30.10 -9.23
N ASP A 11 5.22 30.91 -10.20
CA ASP A 11 5.59 32.32 -9.99
C ASP A 11 4.38 33.26 -10.20
N SER A 12 3.28 32.74 -10.74
CA SER A 12 2.03 33.50 -10.86
C SER A 12 1.32 33.58 -9.50
N PHE A 13 0.62 34.69 -9.24
CA PHE A 13 -0.15 34.86 -8.00
C PHE A 13 -1.16 33.73 -7.77
N PHE A 14 -1.84 33.29 -8.83
CA PHE A 14 -2.80 32.20 -8.71
C PHE A 14 -2.12 30.84 -8.52
N GLY A 15 -1.02 30.60 -9.24
CA GLY A 15 -0.29 29.33 -9.12
C GLY A 15 0.42 29.19 -7.79
N SER A 16 0.93 30.27 -7.18
CA SER A 16 1.48 30.24 -5.83
C SER A 16 0.41 29.90 -4.79
N GLN A 17 -0.79 30.48 -4.90
CA GLN A 17 -1.93 30.14 -4.03
C GLN A 17 -2.35 28.67 -4.17
N VAL A 18 -2.41 28.14 -5.40
CA VAL A 18 -2.72 26.72 -5.65
C VAL A 18 -1.64 25.81 -5.07
N LEU A 19 -0.37 26.16 -5.21
CA LEU A 19 0.74 25.39 -4.67
C LEU A 19 0.76 25.43 -3.14
N GLU A 20 0.46 26.56 -2.51
CA GLU A 20 0.33 26.66 -1.05
C GLU A 20 -0.84 25.81 -0.54
N ALA A 21 -2.02 25.92 -1.14
CA ALA A 21 -3.17 25.11 -0.76
C ALA A 21 -2.90 23.60 -0.95
N ALA A 22 -2.21 23.21 -2.03
CA ALA A 22 -1.79 21.83 -2.24
C ALA A 22 -0.78 21.35 -1.18
N ARG A 23 0.18 22.21 -0.79
CA ARG A 23 1.13 21.91 0.31
C ARG A 23 0.42 21.78 1.64
N GLU A 24 -0.53 22.66 1.95
CA GLU A 24 -1.33 22.57 3.17
C GLU A 24 -2.14 21.27 3.20
N LEU A 25 -2.81 20.91 2.10
CA LEU A 25 -3.52 19.64 1.98
C LEU A 25 -2.59 18.43 2.16
N LEU A 26 -1.40 18.45 1.55
CA LEU A 26 -0.39 17.40 1.73
C LEU A 26 0.19 17.36 3.15
N SER A 27 0.24 18.49 3.86
CA SER A 27 0.68 18.56 5.25
C SER A 27 -0.37 18.04 6.23
N GLN A 28 -1.65 18.13 5.85
CA GLN A 28 -2.80 17.63 6.62
C GLN A 28 -3.12 16.17 6.31
N SER A 29 -2.74 15.66 5.13
CA SER A 29 -2.72 14.22 4.89
C SER A 29 -1.66 13.61 5.78
N GLU A 30 -2.05 12.68 6.66
CA GLU A 30 -1.07 11.86 7.39
C GLU A 30 -0.04 11.35 6.38
N GLN A 31 1.24 11.66 6.64
CA GLN A 31 2.34 11.09 5.85
C GLN A 31 2.08 9.59 5.73
N PRO A 32 2.23 8.98 4.53
CA PRO A 32 2.01 7.56 4.41
C PRO A 32 2.92 6.86 5.41
N LYS A 33 2.32 6.19 6.40
CA LYS A 33 3.01 5.22 7.25
C LYS A 33 3.80 4.35 6.29
N ASP A 34 5.13 4.46 6.35
CA ASP A 34 6.11 3.58 5.74
C ASP A 34 5.62 2.85 4.46
N PRO A 35 5.95 3.37 3.25
CA PRO A 35 5.39 2.86 2.01
C PRO A 35 5.73 1.38 1.82
N LEU A 36 4.71 0.58 1.56
CA LEU A 36 4.89 -0.83 1.23
C LEU A 36 5.36 -0.96 -0.23
N PRO A 37 6.39 -1.78 -0.50
CA PRO A 37 6.82 -2.05 -1.86
C PRO A 37 5.75 -2.84 -2.63
N LEU A 38 5.56 -2.46 -3.90
CA LEU A 38 4.73 -3.21 -4.85
C LEU A 38 5.52 -4.37 -5.44
N GLY A 39 4.86 -5.49 -5.69
CA GLY A 39 5.43 -6.70 -6.28
C GLY A 39 6.25 -7.56 -5.31
N GLU A 40 6.40 -7.15 -4.05
CA GLU A 40 7.10 -7.92 -3.03
C GLU A 40 6.14 -8.81 -2.24
N PHE A 41 6.62 -10.00 -1.89
CA PHE A 41 5.87 -10.93 -1.05
C PHE A 41 6.17 -10.70 0.43
N PHE A 42 5.10 -10.57 1.22
CA PHE A 42 5.16 -10.60 2.67
C PHE A 42 4.68 -11.97 3.14
N GLU A 43 5.60 -12.80 3.62
CA GLU A 43 5.29 -14.18 4.05
C GLU A 43 5.50 -14.36 5.54
N ARG A 44 4.63 -15.15 6.18
CA ARG A 44 4.78 -15.50 7.59
C ARG A 44 4.29 -16.92 7.84
N ARG A 45 5.14 -17.77 8.44
CA ARG A 45 4.70 -19.08 8.94
C ARG A 45 3.73 -18.89 10.11
N GLU A 46 2.75 -19.78 10.16
CA GLU A 46 1.86 -19.90 11.31
C GLU A 46 2.54 -20.62 12.49
N ASP A 47 1.91 -20.58 13.67
CA ASP A 47 2.56 -20.97 14.92
C ASP A 47 2.44 -22.46 15.27
N MET A 48 1.49 -23.21 14.69
CA MET A 48 1.14 -24.55 15.20
C MET A 48 1.07 -25.68 14.16
N GLY A 49 0.90 -25.36 12.89
CA GLY A 49 0.75 -26.34 11.81
C GLY A 49 1.76 -26.18 10.68
N LYS A 50 1.32 -26.48 9.47
CA LYS A 50 2.17 -26.73 8.29
C LYS A 50 1.82 -25.80 7.14
N GLY A 51 1.83 -24.51 7.42
CA GLY A 51 1.49 -23.52 6.40
C GLY A 51 2.07 -22.15 6.69
N ARG A 52 1.75 -21.25 5.76
CA ARG A 52 2.13 -19.85 5.83
C ARG A 52 1.03 -18.97 5.24
N LEU A 53 1.01 -17.74 5.71
CA LEU A 53 0.30 -16.63 5.07
C LEU A 53 1.27 -15.96 4.10
N ARG A 54 0.79 -15.61 2.90
CA ARG A 54 1.50 -14.80 1.90
C ARG A 54 0.61 -13.65 1.47
N LEU A 55 1.15 -12.44 1.46
CA LEU A 55 0.49 -11.25 0.93
C LEU A 55 1.36 -10.60 -0.15
N ILE A 56 0.71 -9.92 -1.08
CA ILE A 56 1.35 -9.08 -2.09
C ILE A 56 0.49 -7.83 -2.31
N LEU A 57 1.16 -6.69 -2.47
CA LEU A 57 0.58 -5.52 -3.14
C LEU A 57 1.04 -5.60 -4.59
N ASP A 58 0.14 -5.78 -5.54
CA ASP A 58 0.52 -5.94 -6.94
C ASP A 58 0.75 -4.59 -7.66
N GLY A 59 0.87 -4.63 -9.00
CA GLY A 59 1.26 -3.47 -9.80
C GLY A 59 0.27 -2.30 -9.78
N ASP A 60 -1.02 -2.57 -9.58
CA ASP A 60 -2.09 -1.58 -9.44
C ASP A 60 -2.58 -1.42 -7.99
N SER A 61 -1.80 -1.94 -7.03
CA SER A 61 -2.01 -1.80 -5.59
C SER A 61 -3.23 -2.55 -5.05
N ASP A 62 -3.66 -3.57 -5.76
CA ASP A 62 -4.55 -4.60 -5.26
C ASP A 62 -3.81 -5.42 -4.21
N VAL A 63 -4.55 -5.90 -3.22
CA VAL A 63 -3.96 -6.73 -2.17
C VAL A 63 -4.48 -8.15 -2.31
N SER A 64 -3.57 -9.07 -2.58
CA SER A 64 -3.87 -10.50 -2.64
C SER A 64 -3.29 -11.21 -1.45
N ILE A 65 -4.08 -12.10 -0.84
CA ILE A 65 -3.72 -12.86 0.35
C ILE A 65 -3.92 -14.33 0.04
N ALA A 66 -2.91 -15.14 0.31
CA ALA A 66 -2.94 -16.57 0.15
C ALA A 66 -2.59 -17.28 1.47
N VAL A 67 -3.32 -18.35 1.77
CA VAL A 67 -2.92 -19.35 2.75
C VAL A 67 -2.37 -20.53 1.99
N ILE A 68 -1.13 -20.93 2.29
CA ILE A 68 -0.39 -21.94 1.52
C ILE A 68 0.12 -23.02 2.46
N SER A 69 -0.19 -24.29 2.18
CA SER A 69 0.38 -25.43 2.91
C SER A 69 1.85 -25.66 2.55
N ASP A 70 2.56 -26.43 3.37
CA ASP A 70 3.94 -26.86 3.09
C ASP A 70 4.01 -27.76 1.84
N GLU A 71 2.93 -28.46 1.52
CA GLU A 71 2.76 -29.27 0.30
C GLU A 71 2.43 -28.41 -0.95
N GLY A 72 2.19 -27.11 -0.76
CA GLY A 72 1.94 -26.14 -1.84
C GLY A 72 0.48 -25.97 -2.24
N GLU A 73 -0.47 -26.58 -1.53
CA GLU A 73 -1.90 -26.32 -1.69
C GLU A 73 -2.20 -24.88 -1.27
N MET A 74 -3.03 -24.18 -2.05
CA MET A 74 -3.26 -22.75 -1.85
C MET A 74 -4.74 -22.41 -1.98
N ALA A 75 -5.19 -21.52 -1.10
CA ALA A 75 -6.42 -20.76 -1.28
C ALA A 75 -6.10 -19.27 -1.10
N ASP A 76 -6.66 -18.44 -1.99
CA ASP A 76 -6.36 -17.01 -2.03
C ASP A 76 -7.62 -16.15 -2.27
N VAL A 77 -7.49 -14.88 -1.92
CA VAL A 77 -8.48 -13.83 -2.17
C VAL A 77 -7.76 -12.55 -2.59
N GLU A 78 -8.40 -11.80 -3.48
CA GLU A 78 -7.90 -10.53 -4.02
C GLU A 78 -8.85 -9.37 -3.67
N PHE A 79 -8.26 -8.24 -3.27
CA PHE A 79 -8.97 -7.01 -2.95
C PHE A 79 -8.48 -5.88 -3.85
N CYS A 80 -9.11 -5.67 -5.00
CA CYS A 80 -8.68 -4.61 -5.91
C CYS A 80 -8.96 -3.19 -5.41
N VAL A 81 -8.23 -2.18 -5.84
CA VAL A 81 -8.58 -0.78 -5.56
C VAL A 81 -9.89 -0.35 -6.25
N PRO A 82 -10.61 0.69 -5.76
CA PRO A 82 -11.85 1.14 -6.39
C PRO A 82 -11.63 1.53 -7.87
N PHE A 83 -12.62 1.22 -8.72
CA PHE A 83 -12.66 1.24 -10.20
C PHE A 83 -12.34 -0.09 -10.93
N SER A 84 -11.88 -1.14 -10.22
CA SER A 84 -11.87 -2.51 -10.78
C SER A 84 -12.09 -3.69 -9.79
N GLY A 85 -12.16 -3.49 -8.46
CA GLY A 85 -12.89 -4.41 -7.55
C GLY A 85 -12.21 -4.98 -6.29
N GLY A 86 -12.37 -4.32 -5.13
CA GLY A 86 -12.08 -4.90 -3.79
C GLY A 86 -11.87 -3.91 -2.65
N GLY A 87 -11.81 -2.61 -2.95
CA GLY A 87 -11.58 -1.51 -2.02
C GLY A 87 -12.85 -0.77 -1.65
N ARG A 88 -14.02 -1.43 -1.67
CA ARG A 88 -15.29 -0.78 -1.28
C ARG A 88 -15.23 -0.19 0.14
N SER A 89 -14.39 -0.76 1.01
CA SER A 89 -14.19 -0.29 2.37
C SER A 89 -12.75 0.22 2.56
N PRO A 90 -12.56 1.54 2.73
CA PRO A 90 -11.27 2.11 3.10
C PRO A 90 -10.68 1.50 4.38
N LYS A 91 -11.54 1.07 5.32
CA LYS A 91 -11.12 0.41 6.56
C LYS A 91 -10.50 -0.96 6.33
N VAL A 92 -11.08 -1.76 5.44
CA VAL A 92 -10.52 -3.07 5.08
C VAL A 92 -9.18 -2.88 4.39
N ARG A 93 -9.09 -1.95 3.43
CA ARG A 93 -7.82 -1.61 2.78
C ARG A 93 -6.75 -1.24 3.80
N GLN A 94 -7.06 -0.36 4.74
CA GLN A 94 -6.08 0.04 5.76
C GLN A 94 -5.63 -1.15 6.62
N ALA A 95 -6.55 -2.03 7.04
CA ALA A 95 -6.21 -3.21 7.82
C ALA A 95 -5.28 -4.17 7.05
N LEU A 96 -5.48 -4.33 5.75
CA LEU A 96 -4.62 -5.15 4.89
C LEU A 96 -3.21 -4.57 4.77
N LEU A 97 -3.10 -3.25 4.56
CA LEU A 97 -1.80 -2.57 4.52
C LEU A 97 -1.09 -2.66 5.87
N ASP A 98 -1.83 -2.51 6.98
CA ASP A 98 -1.25 -2.64 8.32
C ASP A 98 -0.78 -4.08 8.60
N LEU A 99 -1.48 -5.10 8.09
CA LEU A 99 -1.03 -6.49 8.17
C LEU A 99 0.26 -6.73 7.38
N CYS A 100 0.39 -6.21 6.16
CA CYS A 100 1.64 -6.31 5.39
C CYS A 100 2.81 -5.67 6.14
N ARG A 101 2.61 -4.48 6.73
CA ARG A 101 3.64 -3.82 7.56
C ARG A 101 4.01 -4.66 8.77
N ALA A 102 3.02 -5.19 9.49
CA ALA A 102 3.27 -6.01 10.67
C ALA A 102 4.12 -7.25 10.33
N ILE A 103 3.81 -7.94 9.22
CA ILE A 103 4.58 -9.11 8.79
C ILE A 103 6.01 -8.73 8.38
N ARG A 104 6.18 -7.66 7.60
CA ARG A 104 7.51 -7.16 7.22
C ARG A 104 8.35 -6.82 8.46
N ASP A 105 7.77 -6.08 9.40
CA ASP A 105 8.48 -5.57 10.58
C ASP A 105 8.80 -6.71 11.57
N GLU A 106 7.86 -7.65 11.76
CA GLU A 106 8.10 -8.87 12.55
C GLU A 106 9.15 -9.77 11.91
N ASN A 107 9.16 -9.93 10.58
CA ASN A 107 10.20 -10.74 9.92
C ASN A 107 11.60 -10.14 10.07
N LEU A 108 11.71 -8.81 10.15
CA LEU A 108 12.98 -8.13 10.38
C LEU A 108 13.50 -8.28 11.82
N THR A 109 12.60 -8.33 12.80
CA THR A 109 12.94 -8.28 14.23
C THR A 109 12.84 -9.63 14.93
N ASN A 110 11.99 -10.52 14.44
CA ASN A 110 11.67 -11.85 14.96
C ASN A 110 11.44 -12.85 13.79
N PRO A 111 12.51 -13.19 13.05
CA PRO A 111 12.39 -14.10 11.91
C PRO A 111 12.02 -15.51 12.39
N ILE A 112 10.89 -16.02 11.91
CA ILE A 112 10.52 -17.44 12.07
C ILE A 112 10.68 -18.10 10.70
N LEU A 113 11.60 -19.07 10.65
CA LEU A 113 11.92 -19.88 9.48
C LEU A 113 10.78 -20.80 9.09
#